data_AF-A0A7S7T7C9-F1
#
_entry.id   AF-A0A7S7T7C9-F1
#
_cell.length_a   1.000
_cell.length_b   1.000
_cell.length_c   1.000
_cell.angle_alpha   90.00
_cell.angle_beta   90.00
_cell.angle_gamma   90.00
#
_symmetry.space_group_name_H-M   'P 1'
#
loop_
_entity.id
_entity.type
_entity.pdbx_description
1 polymer ?
#
loop_
_entity_poly.entity_id
_entity_poly.type
_entity_poly.pdbx_seq_one_letter_code
_entity_poly.pdbx_strand_id
1 'polypeptide(L)'
;MVLVPLAFGLAPIGKALGAAAELGVRHRIDVLVSAEPDAPILSRLRGAKGELSFTVRLSANSKESKFFGMLRLSFPDIVVPDGAGKPLVQQTKLWEEDVCHQRRGLPKVTVTQLSGHFADGEGRIEISALNRHIGLLVPPDELTPGIKLDPGNDSLGAFYAYRAQTRNSRLNVDLRIYSIDCPL
;
A
#
# COMPACT_ATOMS: atom_id res chain seq x y z
N MET A 1 66.19 48.70 2.08
CA MET A 1 64.81 49.08 2.46
C MET A 1 63.97 49.11 1.20
N VAL A 2 63.35 47.98 0.84
CA VAL A 2 62.27 47.87 -0.16
C VAL A 2 61.41 46.69 0.29
N LEU A 3 60.18 46.99 0.73
CA LEU A 3 59.09 46.04 0.95
C LEU A 3 58.43 45.70 -0.40
N VAL A 4 57.54 44.68 -0.39
CA VAL A 4 56.42 44.39 -1.35
C VAL A 4 56.55 42.97 -1.98
N PRO A 5 55.48 42.15 -2.10
CA PRO A 5 54.54 41.68 -1.08
C PRO A 5 54.39 40.12 -1.10
N LEU A 6 53.85 39.52 -0.03
CA LEU A 6 53.39 38.11 -0.07
C LEU A 6 52.14 37.98 -0.95
N ALA A 7 52.22 37.19 -2.01
CA ALA A 7 51.05 36.72 -2.75
C ALA A 7 50.44 35.51 -2.01
N PHE A 8 49.37 35.74 -1.25
CA PHE A 8 48.51 34.66 -0.78
C PHE A 8 47.73 34.11 -1.97
N GLY A 9 48.16 32.96 -2.48
CA GLY A 9 47.40 32.17 -3.44
C GLY A 9 46.11 31.67 -2.79
N LEU A 10 45.00 32.37 -3.05
CA LEU A 10 43.64 31.92 -2.77
C LEU A 10 43.38 30.64 -3.58
N ALA A 11 43.32 29.51 -2.89
CA ALA A 11 42.76 28.28 -3.46
C ALA A 11 41.31 28.55 -3.89
N PRO A 12 40.85 28.07 -5.06
CA PRO A 12 39.44 28.12 -5.38
C PRO A 12 38.74 27.08 -4.51
N ILE A 13 38.22 27.51 -3.35
CA ILE A 13 37.14 26.80 -2.66
C ILE A 13 35.85 27.08 -3.43
N GLY A 14 35.81 26.60 -4.67
CA GLY A 14 34.60 26.47 -5.46
C GLY A 14 34.03 25.10 -5.19
N LYS A 15 33.44 24.90 -4.01
CA LYS A 15 32.52 23.76 -3.81
C LYS A 15 31.49 23.84 -4.92
N ALA A 16 31.41 22.77 -5.71
CA ALA A 16 30.32 22.54 -6.63
C ALA A 16 29.00 22.88 -5.94
N LEU A 17 28.42 24.04 -6.30
CA LEU A 17 27.01 24.32 -6.09
C LEU A 17 26.32 23.30 -6.97
N GLY A 18 25.90 22.20 -6.32
CA GLY A 18 25.27 21.07 -6.99
C GLY A 18 24.21 21.59 -7.94
N ALA A 19 24.28 21.14 -9.19
CA ALA A 19 23.09 21.12 -10.03
C ALA A 19 21.95 20.65 -9.15
N ALA A 20 20.84 21.40 -9.11
CA ALA A 20 19.64 20.95 -8.43
C ALA A 20 19.40 19.52 -8.91
N ALA A 21 19.69 18.53 -8.06
CA ALA A 21 19.50 17.14 -8.44
C ALA A 21 18.03 17.06 -8.84
N GLU A 22 17.75 16.67 -10.08
CA GLU A 22 16.37 16.52 -10.50
C GLU A 22 15.72 15.55 -9.50
N LEU A 23 14.78 16.06 -8.68
CA LEU A 23 14.14 15.24 -7.67
C LEU A 23 13.13 14.36 -8.37
N GLY A 24 13.44 13.07 -8.44
CA GLY A 24 12.53 12.04 -8.88
C GLY A 24 11.61 11.59 -7.75
N VAL A 25 10.84 10.56 -8.07
CA VAL A 25 9.96 9.90 -7.12
C VAL A 25 10.07 8.39 -7.31
N ARG A 26 9.94 7.67 -6.20
CA ARG A 26 9.68 6.25 -6.17
C ARG A 26 8.43 6.01 -5.32
N HIS A 27 7.60 5.08 -5.75
CA HIS A 27 6.37 4.74 -5.06
C HIS A 27 6.58 3.56 -4.14
N ARG A 28 5.98 3.64 -2.95
CA ARG A 28 5.79 2.50 -2.05
C ARG A 28 4.30 2.30 -1.85
N ILE A 29 3.88 1.05 -1.81
CA ILE A 29 2.50 0.68 -1.52
C ILE A 29 2.50 -0.18 -0.27
N ASP A 30 1.71 0.22 0.71
CA ASP A 30 1.41 -0.60 1.89
C ASP A 30 -0.06 -1.00 1.87
N VAL A 31 -0.36 -2.10 2.56
CA VAL A 31 -1.71 -2.64 2.70
C VAL A 31 -2.09 -2.76 4.17
N LEU A 32 -3.34 -2.45 4.47
CA LEU A 32 -3.97 -2.64 5.77
C LEU A 32 -5.31 -3.32 5.57
N VAL A 33 -5.62 -4.31 6.41
CA VAL A 33 -6.92 -4.99 6.38
C VAL A 33 -7.66 -4.68 7.67
N SER A 34 -8.90 -4.21 7.56
CA SER A 34 -9.78 -3.93 8.69
C SER A 34 -11.17 -4.53 8.47
N ALA A 35 -11.97 -4.57 9.52
CA ALA A 35 -13.36 -5.00 9.46
C ALA A 35 -14.26 -3.84 9.89
N GLU A 36 -15.38 -3.66 9.20
CA GLU A 36 -16.41 -2.73 9.62
C GLU A 36 -16.99 -3.14 11.00
N PRO A 37 -17.53 -2.20 11.79
CA PRO A 37 -18.05 -2.49 13.12
C PRO A 37 -19.15 -3.57 13.16
N ASP A 38 -19.91 -3.71 12.08
CA ASP A 38 -20.97 -4.69 11.90
C ASP A 38 -20.53 -5.98 11.21
N ALA A 39 -19.22 -6.18 11.01
CA ALA A 39 -18.70 -7.35 10.32
C ALA A 39 -19.03 -8.65 11.08
N PRO A 40 -19.49 -9.71 10.38
CA PRO A 40 -19.85 -10.99 11.02
C PRO A 40 -18.72 -11.61 11.86
N ILE A 41 -17.47 -11.43 11.44
CA ILE A 41 -16.30 -11.95 12.17
C ILE A 41 -16.13 -11.28 13.55
N LEU A 42 -16.47 -10.00 13.70
CA LEU A 42 -16.33 -9.28 14.97
C LEU A 42 -17.45 -9.61 15.96
N SER A 43 -18.58 -10.13 15.49
CA SER A 43 -19.69 -10.53 16.37
C SER A 43 -19.62 -12.00 16.79
N ARG A 44 -19.10 -12.88 15.92
CA ARG A 44 -19.14 -14.34 16.12
C ARG A 44 -17.80 -14.98 16.45
N LEU A 45 -16.69 -14.34 16.07
CA LEU A 45 -15.37 -14.97 16.03
C LEU A 45 -14.31 -14.09 16.68
N ARG A 46 -14.63 -13.33 17.74
CA ARG A 46 -13.61 -12.56 18.48
C ARG A 46 -12.56 -13.49 19.07
N GLY A 47 -11.28 -13.15 18.93
CA GLY A 47 -10.18 -13.99 19.38
C GLY A 47 -9.92 -15.23 18.51
N ALA A 48 -10.81 -15.53 17.55
CA ALA A 48 -10.63 -16.63 16.63
C ALA A 48 -9.39 -16.41 15.75
N LYS A 49 -8.76 -17.51 15.37
CA LYS A 49 -7.65 -17.50 14.42
C LYS A 49 -8.17 -17.68 13.00
N GLY A 50 -7.43 -17.16 12.05
CA GLY A 50 -7.75 -17.33 10.66
C GLY A 50 -6.63 -16.88 9.74
N GLU A 51 -6.89 -17.02 8.46
CA GLU A 51 -6.00 -16.61 7.41
C GLU A 51 -6.73 -15.73 6.40
N LEU A 52 -6.01 -14.79 5.81
CA LEU A 52 -6.48 -14.04 4.67
C LEU A 52 -5.40 -14.02 3.60
N SER A 53 -5.84 -14.15 2.36
CA SER A 53 -5.01 -13.98 1.18
C SER A 53 -5.73 -13.08 0.19
N PHE A 54 -5.01 -12.18 -0.45
CA PHE A 54 -5.59 -11.33 -1.50
C PHE A 54 -4.64 -11.15 -2.66
N THR A 55 -5.24 -10.81 -3.80
CA THR A 55 -4.52 -10.53 -5.03
C THR A 55 -4.72 -9.07 -5.41
N VAL A 56 -3.62 -8.36 -5.67
CA VAL A 56 -3.61 -6.98 -6.13
C VAL A 56 -3.04 -6.93 -7.54
N ARG A 57 -3.81 -6.40 -8.48
CA ARG A 57 -3.31 -6.00 -9.79
C ARG A 57 -2.60 -4.66 -9.66
N LEU A 58 -1.34 -4.61 -10.06
CA LEU A 58 -0.53 -3.40 -10.05
C LEU A 58 -0.04 -3.08 -11.47
N SER A 59 -0.17 -1.82 -11.87
CA SER A 59 0.42 -1.25 -13.08
C SER A 59 1.15 0.04 -12.71
N ALA A 60 2.48 -0.01 -12.75
CA ALA A 60 3.37 1.09 -12.46
C ALA A 60 4.34 1.25 -13.62
N ASN A 61 4.05 2.18 -14.53
CA ASN A 61 4.86 2.41 -15.71
C ASN A 61 5.36 3.85 -15.70
N SER A 62 6.67 4.01 -15.65
CA SER A 62 7.42 5.23 -15.93
C SER A 62 8.26 5.05 -17.19
N LYS A 63 9.05 6.06 -17.52
CA LYS A 63 10.02 5.97 -18.62
C LYS A 63 11.21 5.08 -18.22
N GLU A 64 11.57 5.11 -16.94
CA GLU A 64 12.71 4.45 -16.33
C GLU A 64 12.40 3.01 -15.89
N SER A 65 11.14 2.71 -15.56
CA SER A 65 10.70 1.39 -15.08
C SER A 65 9.32 1.03 -15.60
N LYS A 66 9.10 -0.25 -15.88
CA LYS A 66 7.80 -0.78 -16.31
C LYS A 66 7.46 -2.01 -15.49
N PHE A 67 6.43 -1.88 -14.67
CA PHE A 67 5.89 -2.98 -13.88
C PHE A 67 4.42 -3.18 -14.18
N PHE A 68 4.06 -4.42 -14.48
CA PHE A 68 2.68 -4.89 -14.52
C PHE A 68 2.64 -6.31 -13.97
N GLY A 69 1.77 -6.56 -12.99
CA GLY A 69 1.69 -7.87 -12.37
C GLY A 69 0.51 -8.04 -11.42
N MET A 70 0.33 -9.29 -10.99
CA MET A 70 -0.60 -9.69 -9.94
C MET A 70 0.23 -10.04 -8.69
N LEU A 71 0.17 -9.19 -7.68
CA LEU A 71 0.82 -9.40 -6.38
C LEU A 71 -0.11 -10.23 -5.51
N ARG A 72 0.39 -11.31 -4.92
CA ARG A 72 -0.37 -12.18 -4.01
C ARG A 72 0.23 -12.12 -2.62
N LEU A 73 -0.61 -11.87 -1.62
CA LEU A 73 -0.21 -11.80 -0.22
C LEU A 73 -1.07 -12.76 0.56
N SER A 74 -0.46 -13.34 1.59
CA SER A 74 -1.10 -14.28 2.49
C SER A 74 -0.67 -13.97 3.91
N PHE A 75 -1.62 -14.04 4.84
CA PHE A 75 -1.48 -13.77 6.25
C PHE A 75 -2.07 -14.97 6.99
N PRO A 76 -1.27 -15.99 7.31
CA PRO A 76 -1.76 -17.28 7.81
C PRO A 76 -2.13 -17.29 9.31
N ASP A 77 -1.80 -16.24 10.06
CA ASP A 77 -1.94 -16.21 11.53
C ASP A 77 -2.60 -14.92 12.02
N ILE A 78 -3.79 -14.61 11.50
CA ILE A 78 -4.58 -13.46 11.95
C ILE A 78 -5.41 -13.86 13.17
N VAL A 79 -5.41 -13.01 14.19
CA VAL A 79 -6.35 -13.09 15.31
C VAL A 79 -7.39 -12.01 15.15
N VAL A 80 -8.66 -12.37 15.19
CA VAL A 80 -9.77 -11.39 15.14
C VAL A 80 -9.72 -10.54 16.41
N PRO A 81 -9.64 -9.20 16.29
CA PRO A 81 -9.52 -8.33 17.45
C PRO A 81 -10.80 -8.31 18.29
N ASP A 82 -10.65 -8.01 19.59
CA ASP A 82 -11.75 -7.97 20.56
C ASP A 82 -12.78 -6.85 20.31
N GLY A 83 -12.48 -5.91 19.42
CA GLY A 83 -13.33 -4.77 19.13
C GLY A 83 -13.09 -4.17 17.75
N ALA A 84 -14.11 -3.43 17.28
CA ALA A 84 -14.06 -2.69 16.02
C ALA A 84 -12.96 -1.61 16.03
N GLY A 85 -12.49 -1.24 14.84
CA GLY A 85 -11.49 -0.19 14.65
C GLY A 85 -10.04 -0.63 14.79
N LYS A 86 -9.78 -1.85 15.28
CA LYS A 86 -8.45 -2.48 15.19
C LYS A 86 -8.31 -3.19 13.84
N PRO A 87 -7.17 -3.05 13.15
CA PRO A 87 -6.95 -3.77 11.90
C PRO A 87 -6.77 -5.28 12.15
N LEU A 88 -7.28 -6.09 11.24
CA LEU A 88 -7.00 -7.52 11.15
C LEU A 88 -5.55 -7.75 10.73
N VAL A 89 -5.12 -6.99 9.73
CA VAL A 89 -3.74 -7.00 9.23
C VAL A 89 -3.19 -5.60 9.39
N GLN A 90 -2.14 -5.48 10.21
CA GLN A 90 -1.42 -4.24 10.40
C GLN A 90 -0.82 -3.76 9.07
N GLN A 91 -0.56 -2.46 8.99
CA GLN A 91 0.07 -1.88 7.82
C GLN A 91 1.36 -2.62 7.46
N THR A 92 1.36 -3.24 6.28
CA THR A 92 2.45 -4.09 5.80
C THR A 92 2.84 -3.66 4.39
N LYS A 93 4.13 -3.65 4.08
CA LYS A 93 4.63 -3.31 2.74
C LYS A 93 4.15 -4.34 1.72
N LEU A 94 3.45 -3.85 0.69
CA LEU A 94 3.00 -4.64 -0.46
C LEU A 94 4.07 -4.65 -1.55
N TRP A 95 4.56 -3.46 -1.89
CA TRP A 95 5.45 -3.28 -3.03
C TRP A 95 6.17 -1.94 -2.93
N GLU A 96 7.33 -1.83 -3.58
CA GLU A 96 8.13 -0.61 -3.64
C GLU A 96 8.87 -0.58 -4.97
N GLU A 97 8.95 0.60 -5.60
CA GLU A 97 9.76 0.77 -6.81
C GLU A 97 11.25 0.68 -6.46
N ASP A 98 11.97 -0.13 -7.24
CA ASP A 98 13.42 -0.30 -7.10
C ASP A 98 14.21 0.90 -7.64
N VAL A 99 13.63 1.64 -8.60
CA VAL A 99 14.31 2.71 -9.36
C VAL A 99 13.57 4.04 -9.18
N CYS A 100 14.33 5.10 -8.90
CA CYS A 100 13.82 6.46 -8.90
C CYS A 100 13.44 6.88 -10.32
N HIS A 101 12.29 7.51 -10.50
CA HIS A 101 11.79 7.86 -11.83
C HIS A 101 11.26 9.29 -11.87
N GLN A 102 11.11 9.85 -13.08
CA GLN A 102 10.58 11.20 -13.23
C GLN A 102 9.15 11.29 -12.68
N ARG A 103 8.77 12.40 -12.05
CA ARG A 103 7.43 12.54 -11.45
C ARG A 103 6.33 12.31 -12.50
N ARG A 104 5.37 11.45 -12.15
CA ARG A 104 4.20 11.07 -12.97
C ARG A 104 2.98 10.81 -12.08
N GLY A 105 1.87 10.43 -12.71
CA GLY A 105 0.69 9.96 -11.99
C GLY A 105 0.96 8.69 -11.16
N LEU A 106 0.13 8.48 -10.15
CA LEU A 106 0.21 7.36 -9.22
C LEU A 106 0.12 6.00 -9.95
N PRO A 107 0.77 4.95 -9.41
CA PRO A 107 0.55 3.59 -9.89
C PRO A 107 -0.93 3.20 -9.80
N LYS A 108 -1.43 2.47 -10.80
CA LYS A 108 -2.78 1.92 -10.78
C LYS A 108 -2.78 0.64 -9.97
N VAL A 109 -3.52 0.63 -8.88
CA VAL A 109 -3.64 -0.49 -7.96
C VAL A 109 -5.09 -0.92 -7.82
N THR A 110 -5.34 -2.23 -7.81
CA THR A 110 -6.70 -2.77 -7.72
C THR A 110 -6.66 -4.11 -7.02
N VAL A 111 -7.34 -4.24 -5.88
CA VAL A 111 -7.58 -5.56 -5.28
C VAL A 111 -8.58 -6.30 -6.16
N THR A 112 -8.24 -7.51 -6.58
CA THR A 112 -9.08 -8.31 -7.50
C THR A 112 -9.75 -9.49 -6.80
N GLN A 113 -9.18 -9.93 -5.68
CA GLN A 113 -9.66 -11.07 -4.92
C GLN A 113 -9.25 -10.92 -3.46
N LEU A 114 -10.13 -11.33 -2.55
CA LEU A 114 -9.86 -11.55 -1.13
C LEU A 114 -10.45 -12.92 -0.76
N SER A 115 -9.66 -13.78 -0.14
CA SER A 115 -10.07 -15.12 0.25
C SER A 115 -9.44 -15.53 1.57
N GLY A 116 -10.02 -16.50 2.26
CA GLY A 116 -9.48 -17.01 3.50
C GLY A 116 -10.60 -17.46 4.42
N HIS A 117 -10.30 -17.66 5.69
CA HIS A 117 -11.31 -18.08 6.65
C HIS A 117 -10.91 -17.71 8.06
N PHE A 118 -11.91 -17.55 8.93
CA PHE A 118 -11.73 -17.45 10.37
C PHE A 118 -12.52 -18.57 11.03
N ALA A 119 -11.91 -19.23 12.01
CA ALA A 119 -12.55 -20.31 12.74
C ALA A 119 -12.20 -20.27 14.23
N ASP A 120 -13.22 -20.57 15.03
CA ASP A 120 -13.12 -20.96 16.43
C ASP A 120 -13.89 -22.28 16.58
N GLY A 121 -13.61 -23.11 17.58
CA GLY A 121 -14.05 -24.52 17.65
C GLY A 121 -15.53 -24.81 17.29
N GLU A 122 -16.43 -23.84 17.48
CA GLU A 122 -17.87 -23.96 17.19
C GLU A 122 -18.35 -23.21 15.93
N GLY A 123 -17.50 -22.43 15.26
CA GLY A 123 -17.92 -21.57 14.14
C GLY A 123 -16.82 -21.29 13.11
N ARG A 124 -17.20 -21.24 11.83
CA ARG A 124 -16.30 -20.93 10.71
C ARG A 124 -16.96 -19.94 9.75
N ILE A 125 -16.22 -18.90 9.38
CA ILE A 125 -16.63 -17.95 8.33
C ILE A 125 -15.63 -18.06 7.19
N GLU A 126 -16.14 -18.48 6.03
CA GLU A 126 -15.41 -18.47 4.77
C GLU A 126 -15.46 -17.08 4.14
N ILE A 127 -14.31 -16.63 3.66
CA ILE A 127 -14.14 -15.40 2.89
C ILE A 127 -13.77 -15.81 1.48
N SER A 128 -14.59 -15.41 0.51
CA SER A 128 -14.31 -15.61 -0.92
C SER A 128 -14.95 -14.47 -1.71
N ALA A 129 -14.29 -13.32 -1.69
CA ALA A 129 -14.72 -12.11 -2.35
C ALA A 129 -13.96 -11.88 -3.67
N LEU A 130 -14.71 -11.58 -4.72
CA LEU A 130 -14.19 -11.33 -6.07
C LEU A 130 -14.85 -10.09 -6.66
N ASN A 131 -14.13 -9.42 -7.57
CA ASN A 131 -14.74 -8.36 -8.37
C ASN A 131 -15.86 -8.94 -9.24
N ARG A 132 -17.04 -8.32 -9.17
CA ARG A 132 -18.16 -8.70 -10.03
C ARG A 132 -17.86 -8.38 -11.49
N HIS A 133 -18.18 -9.33 -12.37
CA HIS A 133 -18.12 -9.12 -13.81
C HIS A 133 -19.50 -9.42 -14.40
N ILE A 134 -19.97 -8.55 -15.30
CA ILE A 134 -21.24 -8.74 -16.00
C ILE A 134 -21.15 -10.02 -16.85
N GLY A 135 -22.18 -10.86 -16.79
CA GLY A 135 -22.23 -12.13 -17.51
C GLY A 135 -21.61 -13.32 -16.78
N LEU A 136 -21.03 -13.12 -15.59
CA LEU A 136 -20.58 -14.22 -14.72
C LEU A 136 -21.56 -14.41 -13.54
N LEU A 137 -21.47 -15.59 -12.91
CA LEU A 137 -22.21 -15.89 -11.68
C LEU A 137 -21.86 -14.87 -10.58
N VAL A 138 -22.86 -14.52 -9.79
CA VAL A 138 -22.67 -13.63 -8.64
C VAL A 138 -21.77 -14.35 -7.63
N PRO A 139 -20.64 -13.76 -7.21
CA PRO A 139 -19.77 -14.40 -6.24
C PRO A 139 -20.46 -14.48 -4.87
N PRO A 140 -20.08 -15.45 -4.01
CA PRO A 140 -20.61 -15.56 -2.65
C PRO A 140 -20.41 -14.29 -1.82
N ASP A 141 -19.34 -13.54 -2.10
CA ASP A 141 -19.10 -12.20 -1.61
C ASP A 141 -18.59 -11.30 -2.74
N GLU A 142 -19.08 -10.06 -2.80
CA GLU A 142 -18.75 -9.10 -3.84
C GLU A 142 -17.68 -8.14 -3.33
N LEU A 143 -16.58 -8.03 -4.07
CA LEU A 143 -15.52 -7.06 -3.80
C LEU A 143 -15.75 -5.81 -4.65
N THR A 144 -15.92 -4.66 -4.00
CA THR A 144 -15.98 -3.34 -4.64
C THR A 144 -14.61 -2.68 -4.53
N PRO A 145 -13.80 -2.65 -5.60
CA PRO A 145 -12.47 -2.04 -5.56
C PRO A 145 -12.50 -0.54 -5.88
N GLY A 146 -11.41 0.16 -5.55
CA GLY A 146 -11.11 1.49 -6.08
C GLY A 146 -11.86 2.64 -5.41
N ILE A 147 -12.45 2.42 -4.23
CA ILE A 147 -13.05 3.47 -3.44
C ILE A 147 -11.94 4.43 -3.00
N LYS A 148 -11.95 5.66 -3.50
CA LYS A 148 -10.96 6.67 -3.13
C LYS A 148 -11.21 7.12 -1.69
N LEU A 149 -10.18 7.02 -0.84
CA LEU A 149 -10.20 7.58 0.50
C LEU A 149 -9.57 8.97 0.52
N ASP A 150 -9.83 9.72 1.58
CA ASP A 150 -9.14 10.99 1.80
C ASP A 150 -7.62 10.76 1.96
N PRO A 151 -6.77 11.65 1.41
CA PRO A 151 -5.34 11.59 1.65
C PRO A 151 -5.03 11.65 3.15
N GLY A 152 -4.02 10.91 3.56
CA GLY A 152 -3.59 10.84 4.95
C GLY A 152 -2.09 11.09 5.11
N ASN A 153 -1.64 11.04 6.36
CA ASN A 153 -0.24 11.15 6.71
C ASN A 153 0.05 10.22 7.89
N ASP A 154 1.12 9.43 7.79
CA ASP A 154 1.59 8.55 8.87
C ASP A 154 3.13 8.62 9.01
N SER A 155 3.73 7.66 9.70
CA SER A 155 5.18 7.64 9.93
C SER A 155 6.03 7.49 8.66
N LEU A 156 5.45 7.03 7.54
CA LEU A 156 6.11 6.98 6.23
C LEU A 156 5.91 8.26 5.41
N GLY A 157 5.06 9.17 5.89
CA GLY A 157 4.74 10.43 5.25
C GLY A 157 3.33 10.46 4.64
N ALA A 158 3.13 11.43 3.75
CA ALA A 158 1.84 11.64 3.11
C ALA A 158 1.51 10.49 2.14
N PHE A 159 0.26 10.06 2.13
CA PHE A 159 -0.20 8.97 1.28
C PHE A 159 -1.56 9.26 0.62
N TYR A 160 -1.74 8.65 -0.55
CA TYR A 160 -3.04 8.48 -1.17
C TYR A 160 -3.56 7.09 -0.85
N ALA A 161 -4.86 6.94 -0.59
CA ALA A 161 -5.41 5.63 -0.24
C ALA A 161 -6.60 5.23 -1.12
N TYR A 162 -6.65 3.95 -1.47
CA TYR A 162 -7.76 3.31 -2.16
C TYR A 162 -8.23 2.11 -1.34
N ARG A 163 -9.54 1.99 -1.15
CA ARG A 163 -10.18 0.88 -0.47
C ARG A 163 -10.79 -0.09 -1.48
N ALA A 164 -10.61 -1.37 -1.21
CA ALA A 164 -11.49 -2.41 -1.70
C ALA A 164 -12.33 -2.94 -0.54
N GLN A 165 -13.65 -2.97 -0.71
CA GLN A 165 -14.58 -3.35 0.34
C GLN A 165 -15.42 -4.55 -0.09
N THR A 166 -15.48 -5.57 0.75
CA THR A 166 -16.38 -6.71 0.55
C THR A 166 -17.78 -6.37 1.03
N ARG A 167 -18.79 -6.89 0.34
CA ARG A 167 -20.19 -6.58 0.62
C ARG A 167 -20.74 -7.37 1.81
N ASN A 168 -20.49 -8.68 1.85
CA ASN A 168 -21.10 -9.60 2.81
C ASN A 168 -20.21 -9.80 4.04
N SER A 169 -18.91 -10.01 3.85
CA SER A 169 -17.97 -10.17 4.98
C SER A 169 -17.56 -8.84 5.63
N ARG A 170 -17.88 -7.70 4.99
CA ARG A 170 -17.66 -6.34 5.51
C ARG A 170 -16.19 -6.06 5.91
N LEU A 171 -15.27 -6.66 5.18
CA LEU A 171 -13.84 -6.42 5.24
C LEU A 171 -13.43 -5.29 4.30
N ASN A 172 -12.44 -4.52 4.74
CA ASN A 172 -11.80 -3.46 3.99
C ASN A 172 -10.33 -3.81 3.76
N VAL A 173 -9.88 -3.67 2.53
CA VAL A 173 -8.47 -3.73 2.14
C VAL A 173 -8.07 -2.34 1.67
N ASP A 174 -7.29 -1.64 2.48
CA ASP A 174 -6.83 -0.28 2.21
C ASP A 174 -5.41 -0.34 1.64
N LEU A 175 -5.25 0.17 0.41
CA LEU A 175 -3.97 0.32 -0.27
C LEU A 175 -3.50 1.76 -0.12
N ARG A 176 -2.42 1.98 0.64
CA ARG A 176 -1.79 3.29 0.82
C ARG A 176 -0.61 3.42 -0.13
N ILE A 177 -0.58 4.49 -0.90
CA ILE A 177 0.45 4.79 -1.90
C ILE A 177 1.23 6.01 -1.40
N TYR A 178 2.51 5.80 -1.16
CA TYR A 178 3.47 6.82 -0.75
C TYR A 178 4.30 7.23 -1.95
N SER A 179 4.48 8.54 -2.13
CA SER A 179 5.42 9.10 -3.08
C SER A 179 6.65 9.57 -2.32
N ILE A 180 7.77 8.86 -2.50
CA ILE A 180 9.01 9.11 -1.79
C ILE A 180 9.97 9.82 -2.74
N ASP A 181 10.39 11.02 -2.37
CA ASP A 181 11.35 11.80 -3.15
C ASP A 181 12.72 11.12 -3.13
N CYS A 182 13.38 11.07 -4.29
CA CYS A 182 14.69 10.45 -4.46
C CYS A 182 15.53 11.18 -5.53
N PRO A 183 16.86 11.06 -5.50
CA PRO A 183 17.71 11.54 -6.59
C PRO A 183 17.45 10.73 -7.87
N LEU A 184 17.26 11.43 -9.00
CA LEU A 184 17.25 10.82 -10.34
C LEU A 184 18.65 10.39 -10.79
#